data_AF-A0A1Q7BQB5-F1
#
_entry.id   AF-A0A1Q7BQB5-F1
#
_cell.length_a   1.000
_cell.length_b   1.000
_cell.length_c   1.000
_cell.angle_alpha   90.00
_cell.angle_beta   90.00
_cell.angle_gamma   90.00
#
_symmetry.space_group_name_H-M   'P 1'
#
loop_
_entity.id
_entity.type
_entity.pdbx_description
1 polymer ?
#
loop_
_entity_poly.entity_id
_entity_poly.type
_entity_poly.pdbx_seq_one_letter_code
_entity_poly.pdbx_strand_id
1 'polypeptide(L)'
;MEFRRSDAEAVIELVRTVAESADPGEHGDGVEVVIEAPRKGWLGRLLDDGQPEQARIGVTKSGGAVRYPFHIHLVTDHGGAAARRLPRLRGWAVSNSNGLAFLIQKGRSEDRYNWAALVGGAVAALSALRPDADDGGWRAGIDRTVQRT
;
A
#
# COMPACT_ATOMS: atom_id res chain seq x y z
N MET A 1 11.74 7.30 -1.54
CA MET A 1 11.75 7.96 -2.85
C MET A 1 10.50 8.81 -3.01
N GLU A 2 10.60 9.96 -3.65
CA GLU A 2 9.44 10.80 -4.00
C GLU A 2 8.97 10.47 -5.42
N PHE A 3 7.67 10.56 -5.68
CA PHE A 3 7.09 10.29 -7.00
C PHE A 3 5.77 11.05 -7.19
N ARG A 4 5.28 11.12 -8.44
CA ARG A 4 3.93 11.63 -8.75
C ARG A 4 2.98 10.46 -8.91
N ARG A 5 1.70 10.58 -8.51
CA ARG A 5 0.74 9.47 -8.74
C ARG A 5 0.57 9.15 -10.22
N SER A 6 0.67 10.18 -11.06
CA SER A 6 0.62 10.08 -12.52
C SER A 6 1.86 9.41 -13.13
N ASP A 7 2.95 9.27 -12.37
CA ASP A 7 4.22 8.68 -12.79
C ASP A 7 4.79 7.78 -11.68
N ALA A 8 4.23 6.57 -11.62
CA ALA A 8 4.53 5.58 -10.58
C ALA A 8 5.47 4.46 -11.07
N GLU A 9 6.10 4.61 -12.24
CA GLU A 9 6.91 3.56 -12.88
C GLU A 9 8.06 3.09 -11.96
N ALA A 10 8.78 4.03 -11.36
CA ALA A 10 9.86 3.70 -10.44
C ALA A 10 9.39 2.96 -9.16
N VAL A 11 8.15 3.18 -8.72
CA VAL A 11 7.55 2.46 -7.57
C VAL A 11 7.12 1.05 -7.99
N ILE A 12 6.61 0.89 -9.21
CA ILE A 12 6.27 -0.42 -9.80
C ILE A 12 7.52 -1.28 -9.88
N GLU A 13 8.62 -0.73 -10.38
CA GLU A 13 9.92 -1.41 -10.46
C GLU A 13 10.50 -1.73 -9.08
N LEU A 14 10.30 -0.86 -8.09
CA LEU A 14 10.66 -1.13 -6.70
C LEU A 14 9.92 -2.35 -6.16
N VAL A 15 8.59 -2.41 -6.32
CA VAL A 15 7.78 -3.56 -5.87
C VAL A 15 8.22 -4.85 -6.55
N ARG A 16 8.46 -4.80 -7.87
CA ARG A 16 8.97 -5.95 -8.64
C ARG A 16 10.32 -6.44 -8.11
N THR A 17 11.28 -5.53 -7.97
CA THR A 17 12.64 -5.85 -7.48
C THR A 17 12.61 -6.47 -6.08
N VAL A 18 11.80 -5.90 -5.19
CA VAL A 18 11.64 -6.42 -3.83
C VAL A 18 11.02 -7.82 -3.86
N ALA A 19 10.00 -8.07 -4.69
CA ALA A 19 9.40 -9.38 -4.83
C ALA A 19 10.39 -10.44 -5.36
N GLU A 20 11.17 -10.07 -6.37
CA GLU A 20 12.18 -10.95 -6.98
C GLU A 20 13.34 -11.25 -6.03
N SER A 21 13.69 -10.32 -5.14
CA SER A 21 14.77 -10.52 -4.17
C SER A 21 14.48 -11.58 -3.10
N ALA A 22 13.20 -11.90 -2.90
CA ALA A 22 12.73 -12.78 -1.81
C ALA A 22 13.29 -12.37 -0.43
N ASP A 23 13.47 -11.07 -0.19
CA ASP A 23 14.02 -10.51 1.06
C ASP A 23 13.17 -10.97 2.26
N PRO A 24 13.77 -11.70 3.23
CA PRO A 24 13.07 -12.17 4.42
C PRO A 24 12.78 -11.04 5.43
N GLY A 25 13.35 -9.85 5.25
CA GLY A 25 13.26 -8.75 6.22
C GLY A 25 14.09 -9.02 7.49
N GLU A 26 14.11 -8.05 8.40
CA GLU A 26 14.94 -8.11 9.61
C GLU A 26 14.51 -9.20 10.58
N HIS A 27 13.22 -9.55 10.58
CA HIS A 27 12.63 -10.54 11.50
C HIS A 27 12.22 -11.85 10.82
N GLY A 28 12.46 -12.00 9.51
CA GLY A 28 12.05 -13.19 8.76
C GLY A 28 10.59 -13.21 8.30
N ASP A 29 9.81 -12.19 8.64
CA ASP A 29 8.40 -12.06 8.30
C ASP A 29 8.13 -11.42 6.94
N GLY A 30 9.19 -11.05 6.22
CA GLY A 30 9.16 -10.42 4.91
C GLY A 30 9.32 -8.91 4.97
N VAL A 31 9.04 -8.26 3.83
CA VAL A 31 9.17 -6.83 3.64
C VAL A 31 7.92 -6.24 2.99
N GLU A 32 7.67 -4.96 3.28
CA GLU A 32 6.55 -4.21 2.73
C GLU A 32 7.07 -3.00 1.93
N VAL A 33 6.44 -2.73 0.79
CA VAL A 33 6.62 -1.44 0.11
C VAL A 33 5.55 -0.50 0.65
N VAL A 34 5.98 0.56 1.31
CA VAL A 34 5.12 1.56 1.94
C VAL A 34 4.98 2.73 0.98
N ILE A 35 3.76 3.05 0.58
CA ILE A 35 3.42 4.29 -0.13
C ILE A 35 2.74 5.22 0.85
N GLU A 36 3.27 6.42 1.02
CA GLU A 36 2.74 7.45 1.89
C GLU A 36 2.07 8.55 1.06
N ALA A 37 0.84 8.91 1.45
CA ALA A 37 0.18 10.09 0.93
C ALA A 37 0.89 11.36 1.43
N PRO A 38 0.85 12.47 0.67
CA PRO A 38 1.36 13.75 1.10
C PRO A 38 0.80 14.16 2.47
N ARG A 39 1.62 14.88 3.25
CA ARG A 39 1.13 15.53 4.47
C ARG A 39 0.05 16.54 4.10
N LYS A 40 -0.95 16.69 4.96
CA LYS A 40 -1.92 17.78 4.83
C LYS A 40 -1.20 19.14 4.76
N GLY A 41 -1.75 20.03 3.93
CA GLY A 41 -1.34 21.44 3.89
C GLY A 41 -1.54 22.12 5.25
N TRP A 42 -1.02 23.34 5.39
CA TRP A 42 -0.98 24.06 6.67
C TRP A 42 -2.36 24.16 7.38
N LEU A 43 -3.44 24.38 6.63
CA LEU A 43 -4.83 24.37 7.13
C LEU A 43 -5.26 23.00 7.69
N GLY A 44 -4.84 21.92 7.04
CA GLY A 44 -5.17 20.56 7.48
C GLY A 44 -4.31 20.08 8.65
N ARG A 45 -3.09 20.61 8.83
CA ARG A 45 -2.26 20.34 10.03
C ARG A 45 -2.82 20.99 11.29
N LEU A 46 -3.49 22.13 11.16
CA LEU A 46 -4.07 22.84 12.31
C LEU A 46 -5.27 22.11 12.92
N LEU A 47 -5.86 21.18 12.17
CA LEU A 47 -7.03 20.38 12.56
C LEU A 47 -6.68 18.90 12.80
N ASP A 48 -5.46 18.47 12.49
CA ASP A 48 -5.07 17.07 12.46
C ASP A 48 -3.53 16.91 12.55
N ASP A 49 -3.06 16.39 13.69
CA ASP A 49 -1.65 16.03 13.95
C ASP A 49 -1.30 14.60 13.47
N GLY A 50 -2.20 13.95 12.71
CA GLY A 50 -2.03 12.57 12.24
C GLY A 50 -0.79 12.34 11.37
N GLN A 51 -0.25 11.12 11.46
CA GLN A 51 0.79 10.65 10.52
C GLN A 51 0.23 10.59 9.08
N PRO A 52 1.09 10.67 8.05
CA PRO A 52 0.66 10.44 6.67
C PRO A 52 -0.09 9.12 6.55
N GLU A 53 -1.18 9.10 5.79
CA GLU A 53 -1.86 7.84 5.49
C GLU A 53 -0.94 6.98 4.61
N GLN A 54 -0.87 5.70 4.92
CA GLN A 54 0.02 4.76 4.22
C GLN A 54 -0.76 3.61 3.61
N ALA A 55 -0.31 3.18 2.43
CA ALA A 55 -0.68 1.93 1.82
C ALA A 55 0.56 1.03 1.81
N ARG A 56 0.50 -0.06 2.57
CA ARG A 56 1.60 -1.02 2.71
C ARG A 56 1.32 -2.25 1.86
N ILE A 57 2.10 -2.42 0.81
CA ILE A 57 2.01 -3.54 -0.11
C ILE A 57 2.83 -4.68 0.49
N GLY A 58 2.16 -5.77 0.89
CA GLY A 58 2.83 -7.00 1.33
C GLY A 58 3.50 -7.70 0.15
N VAL A 59 4.83 -7.61 0.05
CA VAL A 59 5.57 -8.13 -1.10
C VAL A 59 6.14 -9.52 -0.84
N THR A 60 6.67 -9.79 0.36
CA THR A 60 7.20 -11.11 0.73
C THR A 60 6.54 -11.67 2.01
N LYS A 61 6.46 -13.00 2.10
CA LYS A 61 6.11 -13.76 3.31
C LYS A 61 7.26 -14.72 3.62
N SER A 62 7.36 -15.16 4.88
CA SER A 62 8.28 -16.22 5.28
C SER A 62 8.19 -17.43 4.34
N GLY A 63 9.33 -17.91 3.84
CA GLY A 63 9.41 -19.01 2.86
C GLY A 63 9.48 -18.59 1.38
N GLY A 64 9.71 -17.32 1.08
CA GLY A 64 10.26 -16.85 -0.21
C GLY A 64 9.33 -16.87 -1.43
N ALA A 65 8.08 -17.32 -1.27
CA ALA A 65 7.07 -17.24 -2.31
C ALA A 65 5.87 -16.43 -1.81
N VAL A 66 5.45 -15.44 -2.61
CA VAL A 66 4.20 -14.72 -2.43
C VAL A 66 3.03 -15.71 -2.47
N ARG A 67 2.67 -16.27 -1.32
CA ARG A 67 1.62 -17.29 -1.18
C ARG A 67 0.41 -16.69 -0.49
N TYR A 68 -0.32 -15.86 -1.24
CA TYR A 68 -1.74 -15.51 -1.18
C TYR A 68 -1.94 -14.29 -2.10
N PRO A 69 -3.15 -14.01 -2.64
CA PRO A 69 -3.39 -12.79 -3.41
C PRO A 69 -2.84 -11.56 -2.67
N PHE A 70 -2.08 -10.74 -3.39
CA PHE A 70 -1.47 -9.54 -2.84
C PHE A 70 -2.48 -8.70 -2.07
N HIS A 71 -2.08 -8.27 -0.88
CA HIS A 71 -2.88 -7.40 -0.05
C HIS A 71 -2.15 -6.08 0.19
N ILE A 72 -2.94 -5.01 0.23
CA ILE A 72 -2.50 -3.68 0.59
C ILE A 72 -3.16 -3.38 1.93
N HIS A 73 -2.34 -3.23 2.97
CA HIS A 73 -2.78 -2.79 4.28
C HIS A 73 -2.81 -1.25 4.31
N LEU A 74 -3.95 -0.68 4.69
CA LEU A 74 -4.11 0.77 4.82
C LEU A 74 -3.93 1.19 6.28
N VAL A 75 -2.89 2.00 6.54
CA VAL A 75 -2.63 2.62 7.84
C VAL A 75 -3.15 4.04 7.79
N THR A 76 -4.25 4.29 8.49
CA THR A 76 -5.01 5.54 8.42
C THR A 76 -5.65 5.82 9.78
N ASP A 77 -5.99 7.07 10.06
CA ASP A 77 -6.71 7.45 11.28
C ASP A 77 -8.14 6.87 11.34
N HIS A 78 -8.64 6.33 10.22
CA HIS A 78 -9.93 5.66 10.15
C HIS A 78 -9.85 4.17 10.51
N GLY A 79 -8.66 3.59 10.66
CA GLY A 79 -8.45 2.16 10.87
C GLY A 79 -9.30 1.33 9.88
N GLY A 80 -10.00 0.32 10.39
CA GLY A 80 -10.86 -0.56 9.60
C GLY A 80 -12.06 0.14 8.96
N ALA A 81 -12.48 1.31 9.46
CA ALA A 81 -13.54 2.08 8.84
C ALA A 81 -13.14 2.65 7.46
N ALA A 82 -11.83 2.75 7.18
CA ALA A 82 -11.32 3.15 5.86
C ALA A 82 -11.88 2.25 4.75
N ALA A 83 -12.08 0.95 5.01
CA ALA A 83 -12.65 -0.01 4.06
C ALA A 83 -14.00 0.45 3.47
N ARG A 84 -14.83 1.18 4.23
CA ARG A 84 -16.15 1.66 3.78
C ARG A 84 -16.05 2.89 2.86
N ARG A 85 -14.89 3.53 2.80
CA ARG A 85 -14.62 4.74 2.02
C ARG A 85 -13.91 4.45 0.70
N LEU A 86 -13.45 3.21 0.52
CA LEU A 86 -12.74 2.82 -0.68
C LEU A 86 -13.71 2.59 -1.85
N PRO A 87 -13.31 2.98 -3.06
CA PRO A 87 -14.08 2.69 -4.26
C PRO A 87 -14.12 1.18 -4.53
N ARG A 88 -15.22 0.72 -5.13
CA ARG A 88 -15.31 -0.65 -5.63
C ARG A 88 -14.49 -0.79 -6.92
N LEU A 89 -13.24 -1.22 -6.79
CA LEU A 89 -12.37 -1.47 -7.93
C LEU A 89 -12.58 -2.88 -8.50
N ARG A 90 -12.75 -2.99 -9.83
CA ARG A 90 -12.85 -4.29 -10.50
C ARG A 90 -11.56 -5.08 -10.28
N GLY A 91 -11.68 -6.37 -9.95
CA GLY A 91 -10.52 -7.20 -9.63
C GLY A 91 -9.97 -7.00 -8.22
N TRP A 92 -10.62 -6.20 -7.37
CA TRP A 92 -10.27 -6.03 -5.97
C TRP A 92 -11.40 -6.46 -5.05
N ALA A 93 -11.02 -6.95 -3.87
CA ALA A 93 -11.89 -7.09 -2.71
C ALA A 93 -11.42 -6.12 -1.63
N VAL A 94 -12.37 -5.63 -0.85
CA VAL A 94 -12.08 -4.81 0.33
C VAL A 94 -12.43 -5.64 1.56
N SER A 95 -11.54 -5.67 2.55
CA SER A 95 -11.77 -6.35 3.82
C SER A 95 -11.51 -5.39 4.98
N ASN A 96 -12.27 -5.57 6.06
CA ASN A 96 -11.98 -5.00 7.36
C ASN A 96 -11.78 -6.17 8.33
N SER A 97 -10.58 -6.27 8.91
CA SER A 97 -10.25 -7.31 9.87
C SER A 97 -9.34 -6.72 10.94
N ASN A 98 -9.56 -7.09 12.21
CA ASN A 98 -8.79 -6.62 13.37
C ASN A 98 -8.67 -5.09 13.46
N GLY A 99 -9.69 -4.35 13.03
CA GLY A 99 -9.65 -2.89 13.04
C GLY A 99 -8.72 -2.28 11.98
N LEU A 100 -8.30 -3.07 10.98
CA LEU A 100 -7.47 -2.66 9.85
C LEU A 100 -8.26 -2.79 8.55
N ALA A 101 -7.92 -1.96 7.57
CA ALA A 101 -8.51 -2.00 6.23
C ALA A 101 -7.52 -2.59 5.23
N PHE A 102 -8.02 -3.51 4.39
CA PHE A 102 -7.23 -4.19 3.37
C PHE A 102 -7.88 -4.08 2.00
N LEU A 103 -7.06 -3.85 0.98
CA LEU A 103 -7.39 -4.19 -0.40
C LEU A 103 -6.74 -5.52 -0.77
N ILE A 104 -7.49 -6.42 -1.38
CA ILE A 104 -7.01 -7.75 -1.78
C ILE A 104 -7.24 -7.91 -3.28
N GLN A 105 -6.18 -8.15 -4.03
CA GLN A 105 -6.28 -8.35 -5.48
C GLN A 105 -6.87 -9.74 -5.78
N LYS A 106 -7.98 -9.80 -6.53
CA LYS A 106 -8.59 -11.05 -6.98
C LYS A 106 -7.73 -11.63 -8.10
N GLY A 107 -6.95 -12.67 -7.81
CA GLY A 107 -6.07 -13.29 -8.80
C GLY A 107 -6.83 -13.93 -9.97
N ARG A 108 -6.32 -13.73 -11.20
CA ARG A 108 -6.46 -14.72 -12.29
C ARG A 108 -5.14 -15.50 -12.35
N SER A 109 -5.20 -16.82 -12.55
CA SER A 109 -4.06 -17.73 -12.34
C SER A 109 -2.88 -17.52 -13.30
N GLU A 110 -3.08 -16.77 -14.38
CA GLU A 110 -2.12 -16.59 -15.48
C GLU A 110 -1.33 -15.26 -15.37
N ASP A 111 -1.92 -14.20 -14.81
CA ASP A 111 -1.26 -12.90 -14.54
C ASP A 111 -0.95 -12.74 -13.06
N ARG A 112 -0.21 -13.70 -12.52
CA ARG A 112 0.00 -13.84 -11.07
C ARG A 112 0.66 -12.60 -10.43
N TYR A 113 1.27 -11.72 -11.23
CA TYR A 113 2.07 -10.57 -10.80
C TYR A 113 1.77 -9.31 -11.63
N ASN A 114 0.66 -8.63 -11.37
CA ASN A 114 0.39 -7.31 -11.95
C ASN A 114 0.82 -6.19 -10.98
N TRP A 115 2.11 -5.86 -11.02
CA TRP A 115 2.74 -4.83 -10.17
C TRP A 115 2.13 -3.45 -10.36
N ALA A 116 1.79 -3.09 -11.61
CA ALA A 116 1.13 -1.84 -11.92
C ALA A 116 -0.25 -1.73 -11.26
N ALA A 117 -1.03 -2.81 -11.25
CA ALA A 117 -2.32 -2.85 -10.57
C ALA A 117 -2.15 -2.70 -9.06
N LEU A 118 -1.11 -3.27 -8.45
CA LEU A 118 -0.84 -3.13 -7.01
C LEU A 118 -0.55 -1.69 -6.61
N VAL A 119 0.39 -1.05 -7.30
CA VAL A 119 0.74 0.34 -7.05
C VAL A 119 -0.45 1.25 -7.36
N GLY A 120 -1.14 1.01 -8.49
CA GLY A 120 -2.34 1.75 -8.85
C GLY A 120 -3.48 1.60 -7.84
N GLY A 121 -3.69 0.40 -7.29
CA GLY A 121 -4.68 0.14 -6.25
C GLY A 121 -4.35 0.84 -4.94
N ALA A 122 -3.07 0.85 -4.54
CA ALA A 122 -2.59 1.54 -3.35
C ALA A 122 -2.79 3.06 -3.48
N VAL A 123 -2.35 3.63 -4.60
CA VAL A 123 -2.50 5.06 -4.91
C VAL A 123 -3.97 5.46 -5.03
N ALA A 124 -4.81 4.63 -5.64
CA ALA A 124 -6.24 4.89 -5.75
C ALA A 124 -6.94 4.86 -4.38
N ALA A 125 -6.58 3.92 -3.49
CA ALA A 125 -7.09 3.90 -2.13
C ALA A 125 -6.71 5.14 -1.33
N LEU A 126 -5.41 5.50 -1.34
CA LEU A 126 -4.95 6.70 -0.65
C LEU A 126 -5.56 7.97 -1.24
N SER A 127 -5.76 8.03 -2.55
CA SER A 127 -6.43 9.18 -3.17
C SER A 127 -7.93 9.25 -2.83
N ALA A 128 -8.59 8.12 -2.60
CA ALA A 128 -9.98 8.10 -2.14
C ALA A 128 -10.11 8.57 -0.67
N LEU A 129 -9.09 8.30 0.14
CA LEU A 129 -9.06 8.72 1.54
C LEU A 129 -8.54 10.15 1.72
N ARG A 130 -7.65 10.60 0.82
CA ARG A 130 -7.11 11.96 0.74
C ARG A 130 -7.28 12.55 -0.67
N PRO A 131 -8.52 12.93 -1.06
CA PRO A 131 -8.78 13.49 -2.39
C PRO A 131 -8.14 14.88 -2.61
N ASP A 132 -7.79 15.58 -1.55
CA ASP A 132 -7.17 16.90 -1.53
C ASP A 132 -5.63 16.86 -1.58
N ALA A 133 -5.01 15.68 -1.63
CA ALA A 133 -3.57 15.52 -1.63
C ALA A 133 -2.92 15.95 -2.96
N ASP A 134 -1.83 16.72 -2.87
CA ASP A 134 -1.02 17.20 -4.01
C ASP A 134 -0.33 16.02 -4.74
N ASP A 135 -0.28 16.07 -6.07
CA ASP A 135 0.38 15.03 -6.87
C ASP A 135 1.91 15.01 -6.70
N GLY A 136 2.54 16.13 -6.34
CA GLY A 136 3.99 16.24 -6.20
C GLY A 136 4.57 15.79 -4.85
N GLY A 137 3.73 15.36 -3.89
CA GLY A 137 4.14 15.14 -2.49
C GLY A 137 4.13 13.68 -2.02
N TRP A 138 4.11 12.70 -2.92
CA TRP A 138 3.99 11.27 -2.57
C TRP A 138 5.35 10.65 -2.31
N ARG A 139 5.40 9.68 -1.38
CA ARG A 139 6.63 8.99 -1.00
C ARG A 139 6.44 7.48 -1.02
N ALA A 140 7.47 6.76 -1.45
CA ALA A 140 7.54 5.31 -1.35
C ALA A 140 8.83 4.87 -0.64
N GLY A 141 8.77 3.79 0.13
CA GLY A 141 9.91 3.23 0.85
C GLY A 141 9.75 1.73 1.09
N ILE A 142 10.82 1.09 1.56
CA ILE A 142 10.79 -0.32 1.98
C ILE A 142 10.78 -0.33 3.51
N ASP A 143 9.83 -1.03 4.10
CA ASP A 143 9.83 -1.39 5.51
C ASP A 143 10.30 -2.85 5.64
N ARG A 144 11.49 -3.03 6.24
CA ARG A 144 12.08 -4.34 6.54
C ARG A 144 11.84 -4.80 7.97
N THR A 145 11.23 -3.96 8.79
CA THR A 145 11.03 -4.20 10.23
C THR A 145 9.71 -4.91 10.53
N VAL A 146 9.05 -5.43 9.49
CA VAL A 146 7.74 -6.10 9.59
C VAL A 146 7.85 -7.26 10.59
N GLN A 147 6.91 -7.28 11.54
CA GLN A 147 6.70 -8.38 12.48
C GLN A 147 5.24 -8.85 12.39
N ARG A 148 5.03 -10.15 12.20
CA ARG A 148 3.69 -10.76 12.10
C ARG A 148 3.54 -11.76 13.24
N THR A 149 3.08 -11.28 14.39
CA THR A 149 2.70 -12.10 15.55
C THR A 149 1.45 -12.95 15.30
#